data_AF-A0A9D2II80-F1
#
_entry.id   AF-A0A9D2II80-F1
#
_cell.length_a   1.000
_cell.length_b   1.000
_cell.length_c   1.000
_cell.angle_alpha   90.00
_cell.angle_beta   90.00
_cell.angle_gamma   90.00
#
_symmetry.space_group_name_H-M   'P 1'
#
loop_
_entity.id
_entity.type
_entity.pdbx_description
1 polymer ?
#
loop_
_entity_poly.entity_id
_entity_poly.type
_entity_poly.pdbx_seq_one_letter_code
_entity_poly.pdbx_strand_id
1 'polypeptide(L)'
;MSVGDEGYSVVDKEKCVSCGACIKECPKGIISRIPKSAKVFIGCSNHGKGKDVAELCKRGCIGCGICAKNCPEGAISMKDGLPEIDYSRCTGCMVCVQKCPRKCIKEH
;
A
#
# COMPACT_ATOMS: atom_id res chain seq x y z
N MET A 1 -1.70 -15.86 -11.17
CA MET A 1 -2.22 -14.48 -11.36
C MET A 1 -3.14 -14.51 -12.55
N SER A 2 -4.24 -13.77 -12.49
CA SER A 2 -5.17 -13.55 -13.60
C SER A 2 -5.43 -12.06 -13.73
N VAL A 3 -6.04 -11.63 -14.83
CA VAL A 3 -6.56 -10.27 -14.97
C VAL A 3 -8.03 -10.31 -14.56
N GLY A 4 -8.42 -9.51 -13.58
CA GLY A 4 -9.81 -9.35 -13.17
C GLY A 4 -10.59 -8.43 -14.12
N ASP A 5 -11.90 -8.36 -13.93
CA ASP A 5 -12.82 -7.68 -14.87
C ASP A 5 -12.58 -6.17 -14.98
N GLU A 6 -12.03 -5.55 -13.95
CA GLU A 6 -11.65 -4.12 -13.93
C GLU A 6 -10.23 -3.90 -14.49
N GLY A 7 -9.60 -4.91 -15.08
CA GLY A 7 -8.30 -4.84 -15.75
C GLY A 7 -7.08 -4.88 -14.83
N TYR A 8 -7.24 -5.08 -13.52
CA TYR A 8 -6.12 -5.27 -12.59
C TYR A 8 -5.73 -6.73 -12.42
N SER A 9 -4.46 -6.96 -12.10
CA SER A 9 -3.96 -8.29 -11.77
C SER A 9 -4.50 -8.77 -10.42
N VAL A 10 -5.06 -9.98 -10.41
CA VAL A 10 -5.55 -10.67 -9.21
C VAL A 10 -4.63 -11.84 -8.88
N VAL A 11 -4.27 -11.95 -7.59
CA VAL A 11 -3.48 -13.04 -7.05
C VAL A 11 -4.40 -13.98 -6.28
N ASP A 12 -4.50 -15.23 -6.74
CA ASP A 12 -5.09 -16.31 -5.96
C ASP A 12 -4.14 -16.66 -4.80
N LYS A 13 -4.59 -16.41 -3.57
CA LYS A 13 -3.79 -16.60 -2.35
C LYS A 13 -3.51 -18.08 -2.07
N GLU A 14 -4.36 -18.99 -2.51
CA GLU A 14 -4.21 -20.43 -2.27
C GLU A 14 -3.19 -21.06 -3.23
N LYS A 15 -3.14 -20.55 -4.47
CA LYS A 15 -2.17 -21.02 -5.49
C LYS A 15 -0.83 -20.29 -5.43
N CYS A 16 -0.74 -19.19 -4.67
CA CYS A 16 0.49 -18.42 -4.57
C CYS A 16 1.53 -19.15 -3.72
N VAL A 17 2.56 -19.68 -4.39
CA VAL A 17 3.70 -20.37 -3.73
C VAL A 17 4.84 -19.42 -3.33
N SER A 18 4.62 -18.10 -3.38
CA SER A 18 5.64 -17.08 -3.11
C SER A 18 6.91 -17.19 -3.97
N CYS A 19 6.81 -17.65 -5.22
CA CYS A 19 7.98 -17.82 -6.11
C CYS A 19 8.68 -16.50 -6.48
N GLY A 20 7.98 -15.36 -6.42
CA GLY A 20 8.56 -14.04 -6.71
C GLY A 20 8.66 -13.67 -8.18
N ALA A 21 8.18 -14.52 -9.10
CA ALA A 21 8.18 -14.22 -10.54
C ALA A 21 7.48 -12.88 -10.86
N CYS A 22 6.34 -12.61 -10.21
CA CYS A 22 5.62 -11.34 -10.38
C CYS A 22 6.42 -10.10 -9.95
N ILE A 23 7.30 -10.24 -8.95
CA ILE A 23 8.16 -9.15 -8.48
C ILE A 23 9.28 -8.92 -9.48
N LYS A 24 9.93 -10.00 -9.93
CA LYS A 24 11.06 -9.95 -10.85
C LYS A 24 10.69 -9.39 -12.22
N GLU A 25 9.56 -9.85 -12.77
CA GLU A 25 9.14 -9.50 -14.14
C GLU A 25 8.46 -8.14 -14.23
N CYS A 26 8.12 -7.49 -13.10
CA CYS A 26 7.47 -6.18 -13.12
C CYS A 26 8.51 -5.08 -13.43
N PRO A 27 8.52 -4.47 -14.64
CA PRO A 27 9.52 -3.47 -14.99
C PRO A 27 9.36 -2.17 -14.19
N LYS A 28 8.19 -1.96 -13.58
CA LYS A 28 7.91 -0.80 -12.73
C LYS A 28 8.32 -1.01 -11.26
N GLY A 29 8.67 -2.24 -10.86
CA GLY A 29 9.07 -2.53 -9.48
C GLY A 29 8.00 -2.26 -8.40
N ILE A 30 6.72 -2.23 -8.78
CA ILE A 30 5.63 -1.83 -7.86
C ILE A 30 5.09 -2.99 -6.99
N ILE A 31 5.46 -4.23 -7.32
CA ILE A 31 5.03 -5.43 -6.60
C ILE A 31 6.09 -5.76 -5.55
N SER A 32 5.67 -5.90 -4.30
CA SER A 32 6.54 -6.26 -3.18
C SER A 32 5.89 -7.33 -2.31
N ARG A 33 6.70 -8.02 -1.49
CA ARG A 33 6.20 -8.93 -0.46
C ARG A 33 5.86 -8.13 0.79
N ILE A 34 4.80 -8.55 1.47
CA ILE A 34 4.50 -8.14 2.83
C ILE A 34 4.44 -9.38 3.73
N PRO A 35 4.67 -9.26 5.04
CA PRO A 35 4.49 -10.38 5.96
C PRO A 35 3.08 -10.94 5.90
N LYS A 36 2.91 -12.26 6.03
CA LYS A 36 1.58 -12.90 6.07
C LYS A 36 0.70 -12.38 7.21
N SER A 37 1.32 -11.96 8.32
CA SER A 37 0.66 -11.38 9.48
C SER A 37 0.21 -9.92 9.29
N ALA A 38 0.65 -9.26 8.21
CA ALA A 38 0.27 -7.89 7.92
C ALA A 38 -1.26 -7.80 7.81
N LYS A 39 -1.84 -6.88 8.59
CA LYS A 39 -3.28 -6.61 8.60
C LYS A 39 -3.67 -5.49 7.63
N VAL A 40 -2.69 -4.68 7.24
CA VAL A 40 -2.86 -3.55 6.34
C VAL A 40 -1.72 -3.50 5.34
N PHE A 41 -1.93 -2.84 4.20
CA PHE A 41 -0.89 -2.57 3.22
C PHE A 41 -1.12 -1.23 2.51
N ILE A 42 -0.07 -0.71 1.88
CA ILE A 42 -0.13 0.50 1.06
C ILE A 42 -0.47 0.12 -0.38
N GLY A 43 -1.63 0.55 -0.87
CA GLY A 43 -2.10 0.28 -2.23
C GLY A 43 -1.67 1.30 -3.27
N CYS A 44 -0.75 2.21 -2.95
CA CYS A 44 -0.26 3.24 -3.87
C CYS A 44 1.26 3.21 -3.96
N SER A 45 1.79 3.32 -5.18
CA SER A 45 3.23 3.35 -5.47
C SER A 45 3.66 4.64 -6.17
N ASN A 46 2.82 5.69 -6.13
CA ASN A 46 3.15 6.98 -6.73
C ASN A 46 3.88 7.87 -5.70
N HIS A 47 5.11 8.28 -6.01
CA HIS A 47 5.97 9.07 -5.12
C HIS A 47 5.76 10.60 -5.26
N GLY A 48 4.87 11.03 -6.16
CA GLY A 48 4.44 12.42 -6.27
C GLY A 48 3.72 12.91 -5.02
N LYS A 49 3.44 14.22 -4.95
CA LYS A 49 2.79 14.84 -3.78
C LYS A 49 1.64 15.76 -4.20
N GLY A 50 0.63 15.88 -3.34
CA GLY A 50 -0.42 16.89 -3.49
C GLY A 50 -1.13 16.85 -4.85
N LYS A 51 -1.04 17.98 -5.57
CA LYS A 51 -1.74 18.21 -6.84
C LYS A 51 -1.25 17.29 -7.96
N ASP A 52 0.04 17.04 -8.06
CA ASP A 52 0.65 16.22 -9.12
C ASP A 52 0.06 14.80 -9.14
N VAL A 53 -0.18 14.23 -7.94
CA VAL A 53 -0.84 12.92 -7.84
C VAL A 53 -2.34 13.04 -8.10
N ALA A 54 -2.99 14.10 -7.64
CA ALA A 54 -4.43 14.26 -7.78
C ALA A 54 -4.87 14.40 -9.25
N GLU A 55 -4.04 15.02 -10.09
CA GLU A 55 -4.27 15.14 -11.53
C GLU A 55 -4.12 13.78 -12.26
N LEU A 56 -3.17 12.96 -11.84
CA LEU A 56 -2.92 11.63 -12.46
C LEU A 56 -3.83 10.53 -11.92
N CYS A 57 -4.10 10.54 -10.61
CA CYS A 57 -4.83 9.49 -9.91
C CYS A 57 -5.70 10.06 -8.79
N LYS A 58 -7.02 10.06 -9.04
CA LYS A 58 -8.05 10.47 -8.07
C LYS A 58 -8.11 9.62 -6.79
N ARG A 59 -7.35 8.52 -6.71
CA ARG A 59 -7.24 7.65 -5.53
C ARG A 59 -5.80 7.50 -5.02
N GLY A 60 -4.85 8.25 -5.59
CA GLY A 60 -3.44 8.17 -5.22
C GLY A 60 -3.16 8.82 -3.87
N CYS A 61 -2.09 8.35 -3.21
CA CYS A 61 -1.58 8.93 -1.98
C CYS A 61 -0.99 10.30 -2.30
N ILE A 62 -1.43 11.33 -1.57
CA ILE A 62 -0.98 12.71 -1.80
C ILE A 62 0.16 13.12 -0.85
N GLY A 63 0.70 12.17 -0.06
CA GLY A 63 1.78 12.44 0.88
C GLY A 63 1.40 13.29 2.11
N CYS A 64 0.11 13.35 2.49
CA CYS A 64 -0.37 14.24 3.56
C CYS A 64 0.08 13.90 5.00
N GLY A 65 0.65 12.72 5.25
CA GLY A 65 1.15 12.32 6.57
C GLY A 65 0.10 12.03 7.66
N ILE A 66 -1.20 12.12 7.37
CA ILE A 66 -2.27 11.88 8.36
C ILE A 66 -2.17 10.48 8.98
N CYS A 67 -1.82 9.46 8.19
CA CYS A 67 -1.65 8.09 8.67
C CYS A 67 -0.49 7.97 9.68
N ALA A 68 0.67 8.56 9.38
CA ALA A 68 1.81 8.62 10.29
C ALA A 68 1.46 9.33 11.60
N LYS A 69 0.84 10.51 11.51
CA LYS A 69 0.44 11.32 12.69
C LYS A 69 -0.56 10.61 13.61
N ASN A 70 -1.40 9.73 13.08
CA ASN A 70 -2.46 9.09 13.85
C ASN A 70 -2.15 7.62 14.18
N CYS A 71 -0.98 7.11 13.86
CA CYS A 71 -0.59 5.76 14.26
C CYS A 71 -0.24 5.77 15.76
N PRO A 72 -1.03 5.11 16.63
CA PRO A 72 -0.77 5.13 18.08
C PRO A 72 0.58 4.49 18.42
N GLU A 73 0.98 3.47 17.66
CA GLU A 73 2.24 2.76 17.84
C GLU A 73 3.44 3.45 17.18
N GLY A 74 3.23 4.54 16.43
CA GLY A 74 4.28 5.17 15.62
C GLY A 74 4.87 4.24 14.56
N ALA A 75 4.10 3.25 14.09
CA ALA A 75 4.53 2.23 13.13
C ALA A 75 4.51 2.71 11.67
N ILE A 76 4.19 3.98 11.40
CA ILE A 76 4.11 4.53 10.04
C ILE A 76 5.02 5.76 9.95
N SER A 77 5.95 5.73 8.99
CA SER A 77 6.80 6.87 8.62
C SER A 77 6.45 7.33 7.20
N MET A 78 6.79 8.58 6.86
CA MET A 78 6.64 9.10 5.50
C MET A 78 8.01 9.15 4.83
N LYS A 79 8.16 8.49 3.68
CA LYS A 79 9.39 8.47 2.89
C LYS A 79 9.06 8.63 1.42
N ASP A 80 9.78 9.51 0.74
CA ASP A 80 9.63 9.76 -0.70
C ASP A 80 8.17 10.02 -1.14
N GLY A 81 7.38 10.69 -0.28
CA GLY A 81 5.98 11.01 -0.55
C GLY A 81 4.97 9.90 -0.24
N LEU A 82 5.42 8.72 0.16
CA LEU A 82 4.57 7.59 0.54
C LEU A 82 4.73 7.20 2.02
N PRO A 83 3.69 6.61 2.63
CA PRO A 83 3.83 5.95 3.92
C PRO A 83 4.61 4.63 3.79
N GLU A 84 5.54 4.40 4.70
CA GLU A 84 6.15 3.08 4.96
C GLU A 84 5.63 2.55 6.29
N ILE A 85 5.28 1.25 6.34
CA ILE A 85 4.76 0.59 7.55
C ILE A 85 5.85 -0.31 8.13
N ASP A 86 6.17 -0.10 9.39
CA ASP A 86 6.90 -1.06 10.21
C ASP A 86 5.93 -2.12 10.73
N TYR A 87 5.91 -3.27 10.06
CA TYR A 87 5.03 -4.39 10.42
C TYR A 87 5.38 -5.03 11.77
N SER A 88 6.57 -4.79 12.32
CA SER A 88 6.93 -5.32 13.64
C SER A 88 6.23 -4.58 14.79
N ARG A 89 5.85 -3.32 14.54
CA ARG A 89 5.15 -2.44 15.50
C ARG A 89 3.66 -2.30 15.21
N CYS A 90 3.23 -2.67 14.01
CA CYS A 90 1.84 -2.54 13.61
C CYS A 90 0.94 -3.54 14.36
N THR A 91 0.05 -3.03 15.20
CA THR A 91 -0.95 -3.84 15.92
C THR A 91 -2.21 -4.15 15.10
N GLY A 92 -2.37 -3.56 13.91
CA GLY A 92 -3.56 -3.74 13.09
C GLY A 92 -4.80 -2.98 13.60
N CYS A 93 -4.64 -1.89 14.34
CA CYS A 93 -5.74 -1.10 14.92
C CYS A 93 -6.64 -0.35 13.90
N MET A 94 -6.34 -0.42 12.59
CA MET A 94 -7.12 0.17 11.48
C MET A 94 -7.29 1.70 11.47
N VAL A 95 -6.75 2.45 12.43
CA VAL A 95 -6.84 3.92 12.47
C VAL A 95 -6.32 4.57 11.18
N CYS A 96 -5.22 4.05 10.63
CA CYS A 96 -4.62 4.57 9.40
C CYS A 96 -5.51 4.35 8.16
N VAL A 97 -6.23 3.23 8.08
CA VAL A 97 -7.19 2.92 7.01
C VAL A 97 -8.41 3.85 7.10
N GLN A 98 -8.93 4.06 8.31
CA GLN A 98 -10.08 4.93 8.54
C GLN A 98 -9.76 6.39 8.22
N LYS A 99 -8.64 6.91 8.74
CA LYS A 99 -8.28 8.33 8.62
C LYS A 99 -7.65 8.72 7.29
N CYS A 100 -7.22 7.78 6.44
CA CYS A 100 -6.67 8.12 5.14
C CYS A 100 -7.78 8.71 4.24
N PRO A 101 -7.72 10.00 3.86
CA PRO A 101 -8.79 10.63 3.05
C PRO A 101 -8.83 10.07 1.63
N ARG A 102 -7.71 9.53 1.14
CA ARG A 102 -7.56 8.93 -0.19
C ARG A 102 -7.78 7.42 -0.21
N LYS A 103 -7.96 6.80 0.97
CA LYS A 103 -8.15 5.35 1.15
C LYS A 103 -7.04 4.52 0.47
N CYS A 104 -5.81 5.01 0.51
CA CYS A 104 -4.63 4.34 -0.06
C CYS A 104 -4.05 3.25 0.84
N ILE A 105 -4.42 3.23 2.12
CA ILE A 105 -4.08 2.15 3.05
C ILE A 105 -5.28 1.22 3.08
N LYS A 106 -5.06 -0.07 2.82
CA LYS A 106 -6.09 -1.11 2.71
C LYS A 106 -5.87 -2.19 3.75
N GLU A 107 -6.94 -2.90 4.08
CA GLU A 107 -6.90 -4.13 4.88
C GLU A 107 -6.49 -5.31 3.98
N HIS A 108 -5.71 -6.25 4.52
CA HIS A 108 -5.08 -7.36 3.79
C HIS A 108 -5.92 -8.66 3.78
#